data_AF-A0A970DLS5-F1
#
_entry.id   AF-A0A970DLS5-F1
#
_cell.length_a   1.000
_cell.length_b   1.000
_cell.length_c   1.000
_cell.angle_alpha   90.00
_cell.angle_beta   90.00
_cell.angle_gamma   90.00
#
_symmetry.space_group_name_H-M   'P 1'
#
loop_
_entity.id
_entity.type
_entity.pdbx_description
1 polymer ?
#
loop_
_entity_poly.entity_id
_entity_poly.type
_entity_poly.pdbx_seq_one_letter_code
_entity_poly.pdbx_strand_id
1 'polypeptide(L)'
;MDQNISHPSTIMLRRSDAPTIKQYVLNANKQWEEVDFPISIPDEKPAYQDALDHYLKGNPFSHNLNESEFKVNTIEEYYVKDKDEYILLSDLMRSGQYSRRQKRKILKRNFNEWIKSYNKEKYESVKVAESTFTMIGKISFPRFGFIKQILFVMMFVVMISIVYHENNFVIRLFRPKVGNIVHNSLNSFLANYQWAQIAINISLYAIIVGILVLKFIDTVQNEYRKNYYRTQKMLKNAKNILNRDFRRKSQRARRYYLAKVLNKPDKYPPLRMDQVGESRMTLQRFNNVSKQVVVSGAKIKRWNWLFVSLRFILIWTSLLGGIGLLVLTIYQIIKDFLS
;
A
#
# COMPACT_ATOMS: atom_id res chain seq x y z
N MET A 1 -31.42 65.50 32.37
CA MET A 1 -31.78 64.28 33.14
C MET A 1 -31.44 63.08 32.27
N ASP A 2 -30.19 62.89 31.87
CA ASP A 2 -28.98 62.61 32.66
C ASP A 2 -28.98 61.24 33.34
N GLN A 3 -28.15 60.38 32.73
CA GLN A 3 -27.15 59.49 33.35
C GLN A 3 -27.65 58.42 34.34
N ASN A 4 -27.39 57.14 34.05
CA ASN A 4 -26.06 56.59 34.33
C ASN A 4 -25.90 55.15 33.80
N ILE A 5 -24.82 54.96 33.06
CA ILE A 5 -24.29 53.66 32.65
C ILE A 5 -23.41 53.19 33.80
N SER A 6 -23.79 52.14 34.53
CA SER A 6 -22.89 51.51 35.50
C SER A 6 -22.04 50.45 34.80
N HIS A 7 -20.77 50.78 34.58
CA HIS A 7 -19.71 49.88 34.17
C HIS A 7 -19.64 48.62 35.05
N PRO A 8 -19.32 47.44 34.50
CA PRO A 8 -18.75 46.37 35.31
C PRO A 8 -17.37 46.86 35.75
N SER A 9 -17.23 47.12 37.04
CA SER A 9 -15.97 47.42 37.70
C SER A 9 -14.97 46.31 37.40
N THR A 10 -13.96 46.63 36.59
CA THR A 10 -12.71 45.88 36.54
C THR A 10 -12.18 45.83 37.97
N ILE A 11 -12.27 44.67 38.60
CA ILE A 11 -11.56 44.39 39.84
C ILE A 11 -10.08 44.42 39.45
N MET A 12 -9.41 45.54 39.72
CA MET A 12 -7.97 45.58 39.74
C MET A 12 -7.53 44.73 40.93
N LEU A 13 -7.21 43.46 40.68
CA LEU A 13 -6.46 42.66 41.63
C LEU A 13 -5.14 43.40 41.87
N ARG A 14 -4.98 43.93 43.09
CA ARG A 14 -3.71 44.45 43.58
C ARG A 14 -2.67 43.34 43.41
N ARG A 15 -1.48 43.73 42.98
CA ARG A 15 -0.31 42.87 42.75
C ARG A 15 0.21 42.13 44.01
N SER A 16 -0.54 42.14 45.12
CA SER A 16 -0.18 41.54 46.42
C SER A 16 -0.82 40.17 46.68
N ASP A 17 -1.79 39.74 45.87
CA ASP A 17 -2.56 38.52 46.17
C ASP A 17 -2.05 37.36 45.32
N ALA A 18 -0.73 37.13 45.31
CA ALA A 18 -0.17 35.92 44.74
C ALA A 18 -0.65 34.73 45.57
N PRO A 19 -1.21 33.66 44.96
CA PRO A 19 -1.63 32.49 45.72
C PRO A 19 -0.39 31.91 46.42
N THR A 20 -0.45 31.82 47.74
CA THR A 20 0.58 31.19 48.58
C THR A 20 0.10 29.82 49.02
N ILE A 21 1.05 28.89 49.20
CA ILE A 21 0.77 27.61 49.87
C ILE A 21 1.33 27.73 51.28
N LYS A 22 0.45 27.51 52.28
CA LYS A 22 0.84 27.39 53.69
C LYS A 22 1.49 26.04 53.93
N GLN A 23 2.74 26.04 54.38
CA GLN A 23 3.43 24.84 54.83
C GLN A 23 3.94 25.03 56.25
N TYR A 24 3.81 23.99 57.07
CA TYR A 24 4.38 23.96 58.42
C TYR A 24 5.82 23.48 58.31
N VAL A 25 6.77 24.33 58.71
CA VAL A 25 8.20 24.02 58.72
C VAL A 25 8.66 23.98 60.17
N LEU A 26 9.47 22.99 60.52
CA LEU A 26 10.04 22.88 61.86
C LEU A 26 11.17 23.90 62.02
N ASN A 27 11.01 24.88 62.90
CA ASN A 27 12.02 25.90 63.13
C ASN A 27 13.20 25.36 63.97
N ALA A 28 14.25 26.18 64.12
CA ALA A 28 15.48 25.79 64.82
C ALA A 28 15.27 25.39 66.30
N ASN A 29 14.14 25.79 66.90
CA ASN A 29 13.73 25.44 68.25
C ASN A 29 12.79 24.21 68.32
N LYS A 30 12.68 23.46 67.20
CA LYS A 30 11.81 22.27 67.04
C LYS A 30 10.31 22.57 67.20
N GLN A 31 9.87 23.79 66.90
CA GLN A 31 8.45 24.15 66.87
C GLN A 31 7.97 24.27 65.43
N TRP A 32 6.72 23.86 65.17
CA TRP A 32 6.11 23.99 63.85
C TRP A 32 5.67 25.44 63.63
N GLU A 33 6.17 26.06 62.56
CA GLU A 33 5.85 27.42 62.17
C GLU A 33 5.22 27.41 60.77
N GLU A 34 4.12 28.13 60.60
CA GLU A 34 3.41 28.24 59.32
C GLU A 34 4.08 29.30 58.45
N VAL A 35 4.58 28.90 57.29
CA VAL A 35 5.26 29.79 56.34
C VAL A 35 4.51 29.81 55.01
N ASP A 36 4.25 31.02 54.50
CA ASP A 36 3.63 31.25 53.20
C ASP A 36 4.68 31.20 52.09
N PHE A 37 4.59 30.21 51.20
CA PHE A 37 5.44 30.13 50.00
C PHE A 37 4.71 30.72 48.80
N PRO A 38 5.25 31.74 48.10
CA PRO A 38 4.65 32.28 46.89
C PRO A 38 4.71 31.25 45.76
N ILE A 39 3.58 30.96 45.13
CA ILE A 39 3.53 30.11 43.93
C ILE A 39 4.04 30.95 42.75
N SER A 40 5.28 30.72 42.32
CA SER A 40 5.74 31.17 41.01
C SER A 40 5.15 30.23 39.94
N ILE A 41 4.13 30.67 39.22
CA ILE A 41 3.67 30.00 38.00
C ILE A 41 4.73 30.29 36.92
N PRO A 42 5.42 29.29 36.35
CA PRO A 42 6.39 29.54 35.29
C PRO A 42 5.68 30.06 34.03
N ASP A 43 6.16 31.18 33.47
CA ASP A 43 5.76 31.72 32.16
C ASP A 43 6.31 30.82 31.01
N GLU A 44 5.85 29.58 30.91
CA GLU A 44 6.05 28.79 29.68
C GLU A 44 4.96 29.17 28.67
N LYS A 45 5.32 29.91 27.61
CA LYS A 45 4.55 29.82 26.35
C LYS A 45 4.53 28.34 25.99
N PRO A 46 3.36 27.67 26.00
CA PRO A 46 3.34 26.22 25.94
C PRO A 46 3.83 25.79 24.56
N ALA A 47 4.77 24.84 24.49
CA ALA A 47 5.33 24.29 23.24
C ALA A 47 4.27 23.91 22.18
N TYR A 48 3.03 23.67 22.62
CA TYR A 48 1.85 23.52 21.77
C TYR A 48 1.57 24.71 20.85
N GLN A 49 1.68 25.95 21.34
CA GLN A 49 1.40 27.16 20.56
C GLN A 49 2.44 27.35 19.45
N ASP A 50 3.71 27.11 19.75
CA ASP A 50 4.79 27.16 18.76
C ASP A 50 4.61 26.08 17.68
N ALA A 51 4.19 24.87 18.07
CA ALA A 51 3.90 23.78 17.15
C ALA A 51 2.68 24.08 16.26
N LEU A 52 1.62 24.67 16.84
CA LEU A 52 0.43 25.13 16.11
C LEU A 52 0.78 26.24 15.13
N ASP A 53 1.55 27.25 15.55
CA ASP A 53 1.97 28.35 14.68
C ASP A 53 2.83 27.85 13.53
N HIS A 54 3.72 26.90 13.78
CA HIS A 54 4.50 26.24 12.73
C HIS A 54 3.59 25.45 11.76
N TYR A 55 2.60 24.73 12.27
CA TYR A 55 1.62 24.00 11.47
C TYR A 55 0.78 24.92 10.57
N LEU A 56 0.29 26.04 11.11
CA LEU A 56 -0.56 27.01 10.41
C LEU A 56 0.21 27.83 9.36
N LYS A 57 1.54 27.89 9.44
CA LYS A 57 2.42 28.40 8.35
C LYS A 57 2.55 27.41 7.18
N GLY A 58 2.05 26.19 7.35
CA GLY A 58 2.00 25.15 6.33
C GLY A 58 0.93 25.37 5.26
N ASN A 59 0.46 24.26 4.68
CA ASN A 59 -0.45 24.29 3.54
C ASN A 59 -1.88 23.88 3.94
N PRO A 60 -2.89 24.75 3.76
CA PRO A 60 -4.27 24.42 4.11
C PRO A 60 -4.87 23.29 3.27
N PHE A 61 -4.37 23.05 2.05
CA PHE A 61 -4.87 21.95 1.21
C PHE A 61 -4.38 20.58 1.67
N SER A 62 -3.32 20.50 2.48
CA SER A 62 -2.81 19.24 3.04
C SER A 62 -3.50 18.85 4.35
N HIS A 63 -4.33 19.72 4.93
CA HIS A 63 -5.04 19.43 6.18
C HIS A 63 -6.09 18.34 6.00
N ASN A 64 -6.12 17.37 6.91
CA ASN A 64 -7.18 16.36 6.99
C ASN A 64 -7.91 16.48 8.33
N LEU A 65 -9.22 16.72 8.29
CA LEU A 65 -10.08 16.86 9.46
C LEU A 65 -10.07 15.67 10.43
N ASN A 66 -9.77 14.46 9.95
CA ASN A 66 -9.82 13.23 10.75
C ASN A 66 -8.43 12.78 11.24
N GLU A 67 -7.36 13.20 10.56
CA GLU A 67 -6.01 12.65 10.74
C GLU A 67 -5.00 13.72 11.20
N SER A 68 -5.35 15.01 11.16
CA SER A 68 -4.45 16.09 11.59
C SER A 68 -4.41 16.22 13.10
N GLU A 69 -3.22 16.49 13.63
CA GLU A 69 -2.97 16.71 15.06
C GLU A 69 -3.72 17.94 15.60
N PHE A 70 -3.74 19.02 14.84
CA PHE A 70 -4.43 20.27 15.18
C PHE A 70 -5.81 20.34 14.55
N LYS A 71 -6.82 20.75 15.33
CA LYS A 71 -8.19 20.97 14.84
C LYS A 71 -8.31 22.38 14.27
N VAL A 72 -8.22 22.49 12.95
CA VAL A 72 -8.37 23.77 12.23
C VAL A 72 -9.72 23.77 11.52
N ASN A 73 -10.55 24.79 11.78
CA ASN A 73 -11.93 24.81 11.29
C ASN A 73 -12.05 25.51 9.94
N THR A 74 -11.20 26.50 9.69
CA THR A 74 -11.26 27.36 8.51
C THR A 74 -9.90 27.61 7.89
N ILE A 75 -9.88 27.88 6.58
CA ILE A 75 -8.64 28.27 5.88
C ILE A 75 -8.10 29.62 6.37
N GLU A 76 -8.93 30.44 7.01
CA GLU A 76 -8.53 31.77 7.50
C GLU A 76 -7.63 31.74 8.73
N GLU A 77 -7.57 30.59 9.42
CA GLU A 77 -6.64 30.31 10.51
C GLU A 77 -5.20 30.07 10.01
N TYR A 78 -5.00 29.86 8.70
CA TYR A 78 -3.66 29.69 8.13
C TYR A 78 -2.97 31.04 7.88
N TYR A 79 -1.64 31.04 8.04
CA TYR A 79 -0.81 32.19 7.72
C TYR A 79 -0.53 32.29 6.23
N VAL A 80 -0.52 33.53 5.73
CA VAL A 80 -0.06 33.91 4.39
C VAL A 80 1.22 34.73 4.51
N LYS A 81 2.16 34.48 3.62
CA LYS A 81 3.42 35.21 3.56
C LYS A 81 3.25 36.54 2.83
N ASP A 82 3.60 37.63 3.49
CA ASP A 82 3.86 38.92 2.84
C ASP A 82 5.29 39.41 3.06
N LYS A 83 6.08 39.39 1.97
CA LYS A 83 7.53 39.63 2.02
C LYS A 83 8.16 38.65 3.03
N ASP A 84 8.63 39.16 4.17
CA ASP A 84 9.29 38.38 5.22
C ASP A 84 8.39 38.13 6.44
N GLU A 85 7.14 38.60 6.40
CA GLU A 85 6.18 38.46 7.49
C GLU A 85 5.12 37.41 7.18
N TYR A 86 4.65 36.74 8.25
CA TYR A 86 3.52 35.82 8.21
C TYR A 86 2.32 36.50 8.86
N ILE A 87 1.23 36.59 8.12
CA ILE A 87 0.00 37.28 8.54
C ILE A 87 -1.12 36.26 8.47
N LEU A 88 -2.02 36.23 9.46
CA LEU A 88 -3.21 35.40 9.37
C LEU A 88 -4.04 35.78 8.15
N LEU A 89 -4.56 34.79 7.43
CA LEU A 89 -5.42 35.05 6.28
C LEU A 89 -6.67 35.84 6.70
N SER A 90 -7.21 35.59 7.90
CA SER A 90 -8.28 36.40 8.50
C SER A 90 -7.96 37.89 8.51
N ASP A 91 -6.73 38.23 8.91
CA ASP A 91 -6.29 39.59 9.14
C ASP A 91 -5.98 40.29 7.83
N LEU A 92 -5.36 39.59 6.87
CA LEU A 92 -5.20 40.10 5.51
C LEU A 92 -6.58 40.44 4.90
N MET A 93 -7.57 39.60 5.14
CA MET A 93 -8.90 39.77 4.57
C MET A 93 -9.68 40.92 5.21
N ARG A 94 -9.67 41.03 6.55
CA ARG A 94 -10.49 42.00 7.31
C ARG A 94 -9.79 43.32 7.62
N SER A 95 -8.46 43.37 7.66
CA SER A 95 -7.74 44.60 8.00
C SER A 95 -7.91 45.70 6.94
N GLY A 96 -8.01 46.95 7.39
CA GLY A 96 -7.95 48.13 6.53
C GLY A 96 -6.55 48.49 6.04
N GLN A 97 -5.52 47.82 6.58
CA GLN A 97 -4.10 48.13 6.33
C GLN A 97 -3.69 47.90 4.86
N TYR A 98 -4.33 46.96 4.16
CA TYR A 98 -4.00 46.62 2.78
C TYR A 98 -5.07 47.11 1.80
N SER A 99 -4.63 47.76 0.71
CA SER A 99 -5.50 48.05 -0.42
C SER A 99 -6.00 46.78 -1.11
N ARG A 100 -7.14 46.86 -1.81
CA ARG A 100 -7.69 45.73 -2.59
C ARG A 100 -6.68 45.14 -3.58
N ARG A 101 -5.84 45.99 -4.20
CA ARG A 101 -4.79 45.54 -5.13
C ARG A 101 -3.70 44.75 -4.41
N GLN A 102 -3.25 45.21 -3.24
CA GLN A 102 -2.26 44.51 -2.41
C GLN A 102 -2.81 43.16 -1.92
N LYS A 103 -4.02 43.13 -1.32
CA LYS A 103 -4.67 41.88 -0.89
C LYS A 103 -4.74 40.86 -2.02
N ARG A 104 -5.19 41.29 -3.20
CA ARG A 104 -5.27 40.42 -4.39
C ARG A 104 -3.91 39.87 -4.82
N LYS A 105 -2.84 40.68 -4.76
CA LYS A 105 -1.47 40.27 -5.09
C LYS A 105 -0.95 39.23 -4.10
N ILE A 106 -1.10 39.48 -2.80
CA ILE A 106 -0.65 38.60 -1.72
C ILE A 106 -1.38 37.25 -1.81
N LEU A 107 -2.71 37.26 -1.94
CA LEU A 107 -3.51 36.04 -2.09
C LEU A 107 -3.11 35.24 -3.33
N LYS A 108 -2.98 35.88 -4.50
CA LYS A 108 -2.58 35.18 -5.73
C LYS A 108 -1.23 34.47 -5.55
N ARG A 109 -0.26 35.13 -4.93
CA ARG A 109 1.06 34.56 -4.65
C ARG A 109 0.94 33.34 -3.72
N ASN A 110 0.31 33.50 -2.57
CA ASN A 110 0.18 32.43 -1.57
C ASN A 110 -0.62 31.24 -2.09
N PHE A 111 -1.74 31.46 -2.78
CA PHE A 111 -2.48 30.36 -3.42
C PHE A 111 -1.64 29.61 -4.45
N ASN A 112 -0.84 30.32 -5.25
CA ASN A 112 0.05 29.65 -6.22
C ASN A 112 1.12 28.82 -5.51
N GLU A 113 1.67 29.31 -4.39
CA GLU A 113 2.68 28.63 -3.58
C GLU A 113 2.11 27.40 -2.85
N TRP A 114 0.94 27.52 -2.23
CA TRP A 114 0.20 26.39 -1.66
C TRP A 114 -0.13 25.35 -2.74
N ILE A 115 -0.56 25.77 -3.93
CA ILE A 115 -0.84 24.83 -5.01
C ILE A 115 0.44 24.12 -5.47
N LYS A 116 1.56 24.85 -5.56
CA LYS A 116 2.86 24.31 -5.97
C LYS A 116 3.41 23.32 -4.94
N SER A 117 3.40 23.68 -3.66
CA SER A 117 3.88 22.83 -2.56
C SER A 117 3.07 21.55 -2.45
N TYR A 118 1.74 21.63 -2.46
CA TYR A 118 0.87 20.46 -2.45
C TYR A 118 1.13 19.52 -3.63
N ASN A 119 1.27 20.08 -4.84
CA ASN A 119 1.58 19.28 -6.02
C ASN A 119 2.95 18.60 -5.93
N LYS A 120 3.95 19.24 -5.30
CA LYS A 120 5.28 18.67 -5.07
C LYS A 120 5.19 17.48 -4.10
N GLU A 121 4.57 17.67 -2.94
CA GLU A 121 4.39 16.64 -1.91
C GLU A 121 3.60 15.43 -2.45
N LYS A 122 2.53 15.70 -3.19
CA LYS A 122 1.76 14.67 -3.91
C LYS A 122 2.61 13.94 -4.94
N TYR A 123 3.40 14.65 -5.75
CA TYR A 123 4.27 14.02 -6.75
C TYR A 123 5.29 13.11 -6.09
N GLU A 124 5.90 13.53 -4.99
CA GLU A 124 6.86 12.74 -4.23
C GLU A 124 6.19 11.48 -3.67
N SER A 125 5.03 11.60 -3.03
CA SER A 125 4.29 10.43 -2.50
C SER A 125 3.84 9.48 -3.60
N VAL A 126 3.34 9.99 -4.73
CA VAL A 126 2.98 9.18 -5.89
C VAL A 126 4.21 8.50 -6.49
N LYS A 127 5.33 9.20 -6.63
CA LYS A 127 6.57 8.65 -7.16
C LYS A 127 7.12 7.54 -6.27
N VAL A 128 7.09 7.71 -4.95
CA VAL A 128 7.48 6.67 -3.99
C VAL A 128 6.56 5.45 -4.10
N ALA A 129 5.25 5.65 -4.17
CA ALA A 129 4.31 4.53 -4.34
C ALA A 129 4.50 3.79 -5.67
N GLU A 130 4.66 4.54 -6.78
CA GLU A 130 4.89 3.98 -8.11
C GLU A 130 6.26 3.28 -8.19
N SER A 131 7.33 3.84 -7.62
CA SER A 131 8.66 3.21 -7.59
C SER A 131 8.69 1.94 -6.74
N THR A 132 7.99 1.94 -5.62
CA THR A 132 7.87 0.74 -4.78
C THR A 132 7.09 -0.35 -5.52
N PHE A 133 6.06 0.04 -6.28
CA PHE A 133 5.30 -0.88 -7.12
C PHE A 133 6.12 -1.44 -8.30
N THR A 134 6.93 -0.61 -8.98
CA THR A 134 7.81 -1.07 -10.07
C THR A 134 8.96 -1.94 -9.58
N MET A 135 9.49 -1.71 -8.37
CA MET A 135 10.56 -2.53 -7.76
C MET A 135 10.11 -3.97 -7.47
N ILE A 136 8.84 -4.18 -7.11
CA ILE A 136 8.26 -5.53 -7.01
C ILE A 136 8.30 -6.19 -8.40
N GLY A 137 8.01 -5.40 -9.44
CA GLY A 137 8.01 -5.83 -10.82
C GLY A 137 6.80 -6.68 -11.18
N LYS A 138 6.51 -6.73 -12.48
CA LYS A 138 5.56 -7.70 -13.03
C LYS A 138 6.25 -9.06 -12.94
N ILE A 139 5.90 -9.87 -11.95
CA ILE A 139 6.43 -11.23 -11.86
C ILE A 139 5.85 -12.02 -13.04
N SER A 140 6.64 -12.13 -14.11
CA SER A 140 6.29 -12.89 -15.30
C SER A 140 6.77 -14.32 -15.11
N PHE A 141 5.94 -15.13 -14.48
CA PHE A 141 6.12 -16.55 -14.60
C PHE A 141 5.71 -16.99 -16.01
N PRO A 142 6.58 -17.72 -16.74
CA PRO A 142 6.19 -18.32 -18.01
C PRO A 142 5.08 -19.32 -17.72
N ARG A 143 3.92 -19.15 -18.37
CA ARG A 143 2.78 -20.07 -18.16
C ARG A 143 3.20 -21.50 -18.46
N PHE A 144 2.58 -22.45 -17.79
CA PHE A 144 2.64 -23.81 -18.26
C PHE A 144 1.83 -23.89 -19.57
N GLY A 145 2.52 -24.08 -20.68
CA GLY A 145 1.86 -24.17 -21.98
C GLY A 145 0.96 -25.40 -22.02
N PHE A 146 -0.23 -25.25 -22.58
CA PHE A 146 -1.22 -26.34 -22.73
C PHE A 146 -0.60 -27.60 -23.37
N ILE A 147 0.32 -27.41 -24.31
CA ILE A 147 1.08 -28.50 -24.96
C ILE A 147 1.87 -29.34 -23.95
N LYS A 148 2.53 -28.70 -22.96
CA LYS A 148 3.29 -29.41 -21.93
C LYS A 148 2.36 -30.20 -21.02
N GLN A 149 1.15 -29.68 -20.76
CA GLN A 149 0.12 -30.39 -19.99
C GLN A 149 -0.35 -31.65 -20.71
N ILE A 150 -0.63 -31.56 -22.01
CA ILE A 150 -0.98 -32.71 -22.83
C ILE A 150 0.14 -33.75 -22.81
N LEU A 151 1.40 -33.32 -22.97
CA LEU A 151 2.54 -34.24 -23.00
C LEU A 151 2.69 -34.99 -21.67
N PHE A 152 2.50 -34.32 -20.52
CA PHE A 152 2.48 -34.97 -19.21
C PHE A 152 1.35 -36.00 -19.06
N VAL A 153 0.14 -35.68 -19.54
CA VAL A 153 -1.00 -36.60 -19.49
C VAL A 153 -0.76 -37.79 -20.41
N MET A 154 -0.24 -37.58 -21.60
CA MET A 154 0.11 -38.65 -22.53
C MET A 154 1.17 -39.58 -21.92
N MET A 155 2.21 -39.01 -21.32
CA MET A 155 3.28 -39.75 -20.65
C MET A 155 2.76 -40.56 -19.46
N PHE A 156 1.82 -40.00 -18.69
CA PHE A 156 1.13 -40.70 -17.62
C PHE A 156 0.35 -41.93 -18.12
N VAL A 157 -0.44 -41.76 -19.18
CA VAL A 157 -1.23 -42.85 -19.80
C VAL A 157 -0.32 -43.97 -20.30
N VAL A 158 0.78 -43.60 -20.97
CA VAL A 158 1.76 -44.57 -21.48
C VAL A 158 2.40 -45.35 -20.33
N MET A 159 2.85 -44.66 -19.27
CA MET A 159 3.47 -45.31 -18.11
C MET A 159 2.51 -46.23 -17.36
N ILE A 160 1.26 -45.83 -17.17
CA ILE A 160 0.22 -46.69 -16.58
C ILE A 160 -0.01 -47.93 -17.45
N SER A 161 -0.03 -47.77 -18.78
CA SER A 161 -0.22 -48.91 -19.69
C SER A 161 0.92 -49.92 -19.60
N ILE A 162 2.14 -49.46 -19.30
CA ILE A 162 3.31 -50.31 -19.04
C ILE A 162 3.18 -51.03 -17.69
N VAL A 163 2.72 -50.37 -16.63
CA VAL A 163 2.56 -51.00 -15.30
C VAL A 163 1.43 -52.03 -15.26
N TYR A 164 0.31 -51.74 -15.95
CA TYR A 164 -0.88 -52.59 -15.94
C TYR A 164 -0.99 -53.48 -17.18
N HIS A 165 0.13 -53.80 -17.83
CA HIS A 165 0.15 -54.65 -19.03
C HIS A 165 -0.33 -56.07 -18.75
N GLU A 166 -0.23 -56.54 -17.50
CA GLU A 166 -0.68 -57.86 -17.02
C GLU A 166 -2.19 -58.10 -17.19
N ASN A 167 -3.01 -57.05 -17.19
CA ASN A 167 -4.48 -57.15 -17.28
C ASN A 167 -4.99 -57.43 -18.71
N ASN A 168 -4.15 -57.95 -19.62
CA ASN A 168 -4.42 -58.09 -21.05
C ASN A 168 -4.84 -56.78 -21.74
N PHE A 169 -4.67 -55.64 -21.08
CA PHE A 169 -5.08 -54.33 -21.59
C PHE A 169 -4.34 -53.99 -22.89
N VAL A 170 -3.03 -54.24 -22.91
CA VAL A 170 -2.16 -54.05 -24.09
C VAL A 170 -2.55 -54.99 -25.23
N ILE A 171 -2.93 -56.24 -24.91
CA ILE A 171 -3.38 -57.22 -25.90
C ILE A 171 -4.70 -56.83 -26.55
N ARG A 172 -5.59 -56.14 -25.82
CA ARG A 172 -6.85 -55.60 -26.34
C ARG A 172 -6.66 -54.29 -27.11
N LEU A 173 -5.66 -53.50 -26.74
CA LEU A 173 -5.34 -52.22 -27.37
C LEU A 173 -4.71 -52.40 -28.77
N PHE A 174 -3.91 -53.46 -28.94
CA PHE A 174 -3.27 -53.83 -30.20
C PHE A 174 -3.93 -55.06 -30.83
N ARG A 175 -3.64 -55.37 -32.10
CA ARG A 175 -4.12 -56.63 -32.72
C ARG A 175 -3.53 -57.83 -31.95
N PRO A 176 -4.23 -58.98 -31.82
CA PRO A 176 -3.85 -60.07 -30.90
C PRO A 176 -2.39 -60.54 -31.03
N LYS A 177 -1.89 -60.67 -32.26
CA LYS A 177 -0.49 -61.08 -32.52
C LYS A 177 0.53 -60.03 -32.04
N VAL A 178 0.28 -58.75 -32.32
CA VAL A 178 1.17 -57.65 -31.93
C VAL A 178 1.08 -57.40 -30.42
N GLY A 179 -0.13 -57.44 -29.86
CA GLY A 179 -0.38 -57.29 -28.44
C GLY A 179 0.34 -58.34 -27.59
N ASN A 180 0.35 -59.61 -28.05
CA ASN A 180 1.08 -60.69 -27.37
C ASN A 180 2.60 -60.47 -27.40
N ILE A 181 3.16 -60.00 -28.52
CA ILE A 181 4.60 -59.67 -28.60
C ILE A 181 4.93 -58.56 -27.60
N VAL A 182 4.17 -57.47 -27.61
CA VAL A 182 4.40 -56.35 -26.69
C VAL A 182 4.26 -56.78 -25.23
N HIS A 183 3.26 -57.60 -24.90
CA HIS A 183 3.04 -58.11 -23.54
C HIS A 183 4.22 -58.99 -23.07
N ASN A 184 4.68 -59.91 -23.91
CA ASN A 184 5.81 -60.78 -23.59
C ASN A 184 7.13 -60.01 -23.45
N SER A 185 7.36 -59.01 -24.30
CA SER A 185 8.52 -58.11 -24.21
C SER A 185 8.53 -57.30 -22.93
N LEU A 186 7.37 -56.78 -22.50
CA LEU A 186 7.24 -56.05 -21.24
C LEU A 186 7.48 -56.96 -20.03
N ASN A 187 6.95 -58.20 -20.04
CA ASN A 187 7.23 -59.19 -19.00
C ASN A 187 8.73 -59.51 -18.91
N SER A 188 9.37 -59.75 -20.06
CA SER A 188 10.82 -60.03 -20.13
C SER A 188 11.64 -58.83 -19.63
N PHE A 189 11.29 -57.60 -20.04
CA PHE A 189 11.97 -56.39 -19.61
C PHE A 189 11.89 -56.18 -18.09
N LEU A 190 10.70 -56.29 -17.51
CA LEU A 190 10.49 -56.08 -16.07
C LEU A 190 11.10 -57.21 -15.22
N ALA A 191 11.09 -58.45 -15.71
CA ALA A 191 11.75 -59.57 -15.05
C ALA A 191 13.28 -59.41 -15.03
N ASN A 192 13.87 -58.94 -16.14
CA ASN A 192 15.32 -58.77 -16.27
C ASN A 192 15.85 -57.49 -15.58
N TYR A 193 15.03 -56.46 -15.46
CA TYR A 193 15.41 -55.17 -14.86
C TYR A 193 14.48 -54.79 -13.71
N GLN A 194 14.66 -55.43 -12.54
CA GLN A 194 13.85 -55.16 -11.34
C GLN A 194 13.87 -53.68 -10.90
N TRP A 195 14.97 -52.96 -11.15
CA TRP A 195 15.07 -51.52 -10.87
C TRP A 195 14.13 -50.68 -11.75
N ALA A 196 13.74 -51.18 -12.93
CA ALA A 196 12.86 -50.47 -13.85
C ALA A 196 11.46 -50.32 -13.26
N GLN A 197 10.97 -51.30 -12.50
CA GLN A 197 9.66 -51.21 -11.85
C GLN A 197 9.63 -50.14 -10.75
N ILE A 198 10.72 -50.03 -9.99
CA ILE A 198 10.92 -48.95 -9.01
C ILE A 198 10.98 -47.59 -9.73
N ALA A 199 11.74 -47.49 -10.82
CA ALA A 199 11.87 -46.26 -11.61
C ALA A 199 10.56 -45.82 -12.25
N ILE A 200 9.74 -46.76 -12.75
CA ILE A 200 8.41 -46.48 -13.31
C ILE A 200 7.47 -45.95 -12.22
N ASN A 201 7.43 -46.60 -11.05
CA ASN A 201 6.60 -46.15 -9.93
C ASN A 201 7.00 -44.75 -9.45
N ILE A 202 8.31 -44.49 -9.27
CA ILE A 202 8.82 -43.16 -8.92
C ILE A 202 8.44 -42.13 -9.99
N SER A 203 8.56 -42.47 -11.27
CA SER A 203 8.19 -41.60 -12.39
C SER A 203 6.68 -41.29 -12.39
N LEU A 204 5.82 -42.27 -12.11
CA LEU A 204 4.37 -42.08 -12.00
C LEU A 204 4.01 -41.14 -10.83
N TYR A 205 4.59 -41.36 -9.65
CA TYR A 205 4.38 -40.46 -8.51
C TYR A 205 4.90 -39.05 -8.80
N ALA A 206 6.07 -38.92 -9.44
CA ALA A 206 6.61 -37.63 -9.84
C ALA A 206 5.72 -36.90 -10.86
N ILE A 207 5.09 -37.62 -11.79
CA ILE A 207 4.12 -37.07 -12.74
C ILE A 207 2.87 -36.56 -12.01
N ILE A 208 2.30 -37.35 -11.09
CA ILE A 208 1.10 -36.98 -10.32
C ILE A 208 1.38 -35.73 -9.46
N VAL A 209 2.46 -35.78 -8.66
CA VAL A 209 2.89 -34.65 -7.83
C VAL A 209 3.21 -33.44 -8.70
N GLY A 210 3.87 -33.65 -9.84
CA GLY A 210 4.14 -32.62 -10.85
C GLY A 210 2.87 -31.90 -11.29
N ILE A 211 1.82 -32.65 -11.67
CA ILE A 211 0.54 -32.07 -12.10
C ILE A 211 -0.09 -31.24 -10.98
N LEU A 212 -0.15 -31.77 -9.75
CA LEU A 212 -0.74 -31.07 -8.59
C LEU A 212 0.00 -29.78 -8.27
N VAL A 213 1.32 -29.84 -8.19
CA VAL A 213 2.20 -28.69 -7.92
C VAL A 213 2.08 -27.65 -9.03
N LEU A 214 2.07 -28.07 -10.30
CA LEU A 214 1.93 -27.15 -11.43
C LEU A 214 0.58 -26.42 -11.40
N LYS A 215 -0.51 -27.13 -11.08
CA LYS A 215 -1.83 -26.49 -10.89
C LYS A 215 -1.84 -25.52 -9.73
N PHE A 216 -1.23 -25.88 -8.60
CA PHE A 216 -1.11 -24.98 -7.45
C PHE A 216 -0.35 -23.70 -7.83
N ILE A 217 0.79 -23.84 -8.50
CA ILE A 217 1.61 -22.73 -8.99
C ILE A 217 0.80 -21.84 -9.94
N ASP A 218 0.08 -22.41 -10.92
CA ASP A 218 -0.75 -21.65 -11.87
C ASP A 218 -1.87 -20.87 -11.15
N THR A 219 -2.52 -21.45 -10.14
CA THR A 219 -3.53 -20.77 -9.32
C THR A 219 -2.94 -19.56 -8.58
N VAL A 220 -1.83 -19.76 -7.87
CA VAL A 220 -1.13 -18.69 -7.13
C VAL A 220 -0.70 -17.57 -8.08
N GLN A 221 -0.21 -17.92 -9.28
CA GLN A 221 0.17 -16.93 -10.29
C GLN A 221 -1.02 -16.13 -10.83
N ASN A 222 -2.14 -16.79 -11.11
CA ASN A 222 -3.33 -16.12 -11.61
C ASN A 222 -3.92 -15.17 -10.56
N GLU A 223 -3.95 -15.61 -9.30
CA GLU A 223 -4.38 -14.78 -8.18
C GLU A 223 -3.46 -13.57 -7.99
N TYR A 224 -2.14 -13.78 -8.03
CA TYR A 224 -1.16 -12.70 -7.97
C TYR A 224 -1.38 -11.67 -9.09
N ARG A 225 -1.53 -12.13 -10.34
CA ARG A 225 -1.79 -11.24 -11.49
C ARG A 225 -3.09 -10.44 -11.28
N LYS A 226 -4.16 -11.10 -10.86
CA LYS A 226 -5.46 -10.47 -10.60
C LYS A 226 -5.33 -9.38 -9.53
N ASN A 227 -4.62 -9.67 -8.44
CA ASN A 227 -4.39 -8.72 -7.35
C ASN A 227 -3.47 -7.57 -7.78
N TYR A 228 -2.44 -7.84 -8.58
CA TYR A 228 -1.56 -6.82 -9.16
C TYR A 228 -2.34 -5.84 -10.04
N TYR A 229 -3.16 -6.33 -10.99
CA TYR A 229 -3.97 -5.48 -11.87
C TYR A 229 -5.03 -4.70 -11.11
N ARG A 230 -5.72 -5.34 -10.16
CA ARG A 230 -6.68 -4.67 -9.27
C ARG A 230 -6.02 -3.53 -8.52
N THR A 231 -4.83 -3.76 -7.97
CA THR A 231 -4.09 -2.72 -7.25
C THR A 231 -3.67 -1.59 -8.17
N GLN A 232 -3.09 -1.90 -9.33
CA GLN A 232 -2.69 -0.88 -10.29
C GLN A 232 -3.88 0.01 -10.68
N LYS A 233 -5.06 -0.60 -10.87
CA LYS A 233 -6.31 0.12 -11.12
C LYS A 233 -6.74 0.97 -9.92
N MET A 234 -6.68 0.43 -8.69
CA MET A 234 -6.98 1.17 -7.47
C MET A 234 -6.05 2.38 -7.30
N LEU A 235 -4.74 2.22 -7.50
CA LEU A 235 -3.73 3.29 -7.40
C LEU A 235 -3.93 4.37 -8.46
N LYS A 236 -4.26 3.98 -9.71
CA LYS A 236 -4.63 4.93 -10.77
C LYS A 236 -5.91 5.70 -10.44
N ASN A 237 -6.94 5.00 -9.96
CA ASN A 237 -8.21 5.63 -9.57
C ASN A 237 -8.00 6.58 -8.39
N ALA A 238 -7.21 6.18 -7.40
CA ALA A 238 -6.83 6.99 -6.25
C ALA A 238 -6.16 8.31 -6.67
N LYS A 239 -5.13 8.22 -7.51
CA LYS A 239 -4.43 9.37 -8.09
C LYS A 239 -5.38 10.31 -8.83
N ASN A 240 -6.31 9.76 -9.61
CA ASN A 240 -7.31 10.55 -10.34
C ASN A 240 -8.29 11.26 -9.40
N ILE A 241 -8.78 10.57 -8.37
CA ILE A 241 -9.69 11.15 -7.37
C ILE A 241 -8.99 12.28 -6.62
N LEU A 242 -7.76 12.04 -6.13
CA LEU A 242 -6.93 13.03 -5.44
C LEU A 242 -6.71 14.27 -6.31
N ASN A 243 -6.29 14.09 -7.57
CA ASN A 243 -6.07 15.19 -8.51
C ASN A 243 -7.34 15.99 -8.79
N ARG A 244 -8.48 15.31 -8.98
CA ARG A 244 -9.76 15.95 -9.29
C ARG A 244 -10.29 16.72 -8.08
N ASP A 245 -10.23 16.13 -6.88
CA ASP A 245 -10.70 16.78 -5.65
C ASP A 245 -9.84 18.01 -5.34
N PHE A 246 -8.51 17.85 -5.35
CA PHE A 246 -7.59 18.96 -5.13
C PHE A 246 -7.78 20.09 -6.15
N ARG A 247 -7.88 19.78 -7.45
CA ARG A 247 -8.12 20.81 -8.49
C ARG A 247 -9.43 21.55 -8.24
N ARG A 248 -10.50 20.85 -7.88
CA ARG A 248 -11.81 21.45 -7.60
C ARG A 248 -11.73 22.38 -6.38
N LYS A 249 -11.16 21.89 -5.27
CA LYS A 249 -11.08 22.62 -4.00
C LYS A 249 -10.15 23.84 -4.07
N SER A 250 -8.95 23.67 -4.62
CA SER A 250 -7.99 24.77 -4.80
C SER A 250 -8.52 25.88 -5.71
N GLN A 251 -9.18 25.52 -6.83
CA GLN A 251 -9.81 26.50 -7.71
C GLN A 251 -10.98 27.21 -7.04
N ARG A 252 -11.81 26.49 -6.27
CA ARG A 252 -12.93 27.06 -5.52
C ARG A 252 -12.42 28.05 -4.47
N ALA A 253 -11.47 27.65 -3.64
CA ALA A 253 -10.89 28.50 -2.60
C ALA A 253 -10.26 29.77 -3.19
N ARG A 254 -9.41 29.61 -4.22
CA ARG A 254 -8.78 30.74 -4.90
C ARG A 254 -9.80 31.70 -5.50
N ARG A 255 -10.82 31.19 -6.21
CA ARG A 255 -11.88 32.04 -6.79
C ARG A 255 -12.68 32.76 -5.71
N TYR A 256 -13.03 32.06 -4.63
CA TYR A 256 -13.78 32.61 -3.51
C TYR A 256 -13.06 33.82 -2.91
N TYR A 257 -11.82 33.64 -2.45
CA TYR A 257 -11.07 34.71 -1.80
C TYR A 257 -10.74 35.87 -2.74
N LEU A 258 -10.38 35.59 -4.00
CA LEU A 258 -10.10 36.66 -4.97
C LEU A 258 -11.34 37.48 -5.35
N ALA A 259 -12.52 36.86 -5.38
CA ALA A 259 -13.78 37.58 -5.61
C ALA A 259 -14.19 38.39 -4.37
N LYS A 260 -13.97 37.86 -3.17
CA LYS A 260 -14.32 38.54 -1.91
C LYS A 260 -13.38 39.69 -1.54
N VAL A 261 -12.16 39.76 -2.07
CA VAL A 261 -11.34 40.98 -1.98
C VAL A 261 -11.98 42.17 -2.74
N LEU A 262 -12.77 41.89 -3.77
CA LEU A 262 -13.43 42.95 -4.56
C LEU A 262 -14.73 43.44 -3.91
N ASN A 263 -15.44 42.55 -3.20
CA ASN A 263 -16.75 42.80 -2.61
C ASN A 263 -16.63 42.94 -1.08
N LYS A 264 -17.10 44.05 -0.50
CA LYS A 264 -17.04 44.43 0.95
C LYS A 264 -16.49 43.33 1.91
N PRO A 265 -15.27 43.50 2.46
CA PRO A 265 -14.54 42.43 3.14
C PRO A 265 -15.17 41.87 4.42
N ASP A 266 -16.11 42.60 5.03
CA ASP A 266 -16.60 42.30 6.39
C ASP A 266 -17.87 41.43 6.43
N LYS A 267 -18.40 41.01 5.27
CA LYS A 267 -19.73 40.37 5.16
C LYS A 267 -19.74 38.95 4.59
N TYR A 268 -18.64 38.21 4.62
CA TYR A 268 -18.65 36.82 4.12
C TYR A 268 -18.08 35.82 5.13
N PRO A 269 -18.65 34.59 5.16
CA PRO A 269 -18.15 33.54 6.04
C PRO A 269 -16.82 32.97 5.52
N PRO A 270 -15.91 32.55 6.41
CA PRO A 270 -14.68 31.87 6.02
C PRO A 270 -15.00 30.49 5.38
N LEU A 271 -14.15 30.04 4.46
CA LEU A 271 -14.26 28.67 3.94
C LEU A 271 -13.83 27.67 5.00
N ARG A 272 -14.74 26.75 5.32
CA ARG A 272 -14.49 25.64 6.24
C ARG A 272 -13.48 24.64 5.66
N MET A 273 -12.71 23.99 6.52
CA MET A 273 -11.65 23.06 6.11
C MET A 273 -12.17 21.78 5.43
N ASP A 274 -13.43 21.39 5.62
CA ASP A 274 -14.08 20.31 4.86
C ASP A 274 -14.15 20.61 3.35
N GLN A 275 -14.27 21.90 3.01
CA GLN A 275 -14.35 22.40 1.63
C GLN A 275 -12.97 22.65 1.00
N VAL A 276 -11.90 22.69 1.81
CA VAL A 276 -10.56 23.11 1.41
C VAL A 276 -9.54 21.98 1.55
N GLY A 277 -9.45 21.38 2.74
CA GLY A 277 -8.51 20.31 3.07
C GLY A 277 -8.82 18.99 2.36
N GLU A 278 -7.98 17.98 2.60
CA GLU A 278 -8.14 16.63 2.07
C GLU A 278 -9.42 15.96 2.63
N SER A 279 -10.19 15.30 1.76
CA SER A 279 -11.48 14.69 2.15
C SER A 279 -11.42 13.18 2.35
N ARG A 280 -11.46 12.42 1.26
CA ARG A 280 -11.74 10.98 1.24
C ARG A 280 -10.51 10.11 1.05
N MET A 281 -9.43 10.69 0.51
CA MET A 281 -8.22 9.99 0.17
C MET A 281 -7.03 10.85 0.53
N THR A 282 -6.49 10.63 1.72
CA THR A 282 -5.27 11.29 2.19
C THR A 282 -4.06 10.75 1.43
N LEU A 283 -3.03 11.58 1.27
CA LEU A 283 -1.70 11.13 0.85
C LEU A 283 -1.22 9.91 1.68
N GLN A 284 -1.53 9.93 2.97
CA GLN A 284 -1.18 8.88 3.93
C GLN A 284 -1.91 7.56 3.65
N ARG A 285 -3.22 7.59 3.36
CA ARG A 285 -3.98 6.39 2.96
C ARG A 285 -3.48 5.82 1.64
N PHE A 286 -3.13 6.69 0.69
CA PHE A 286 -2.51 6.28 -0.57
C PHE A 286 -1.17 5.55 -0.35
N ASN A 287 -0.33 6.07 0.56
CA ASN A 287 0.92 5.42 0.93
C ASN A 287 0.70 4.08 1.65
N ASN A 288 -0.29 3.98 2.54
CA ASN A 288 -0.59 2.74 3.27
C ASN A 288 -1.09 1.61 2.36
N VAL A 289 -2.04 1.92 1.45
CA VAL A 289 -2.52 0.96 0.44
C VAL A 289 -1.36 0.49 -0.43
N SER A 290 -0.47 1.41 -0.82
CA SER A 290 0.70 1.08 -1.62
C SER A 290 1.66 0.15 -0.87
N LYS A 291 1.96 0.43 0.41
CA LYS A 291 2.83 -0.42 1.25
C LYS A 291 2.28 -1.83 1.44
N GLN A 292 0.99 -1.99 1.72
CA GLN A 292 0.39 -3.31 1.96
C GLN A 292 0.46 -4.23 0.73
N VAL A 293 0.31 -3.64 -0.45
CA VAL A 293 0.46 -4.34 -1.73
C VAL A 293 1.91 -4.75 -1.93
N VAL A 294 2.86 -3.86 -1.61
CA VAL A 294 4.29 -4.15 -1.72
C VAL A 294 4.68 -5.33 -0.87
N VAL A 295 4.23 -5.36 0.38
CA VAL A 295 4.50 -6.47 1.31
C VAL A 295 3.95 -7.79 0.75
N SER A 296 2.72 -7.77 0.21
CA SER A 296 2.10 -8.96 -0.37
C SER A 296 2.84 -9.44 -1.63
N GLY A 297 3.28 -8.52 -2.49
CA GLY A 297 4.05 -8.85 -3.69
C GLY A 297 5.49 -9.30 -3.42
N ALA A 298 6.14 -8.71 -2.42
CA ALA A 298 7.48 -9.10 -1.99
C ALA A 298 7.51 -10.53 -1.44
N LYS A 299 6.47 -10.95 -0.70
CA LYS A 299 6.33 -12.36 -0.26
C LYS A 299 6.36 -13.29 -1.47
N ILE A 300 5.53 -13.06 -2.48
CA ILE A 300 5.44 -13.95 -3.65
C ILE A 300 6.74 -13.93 -4.48
N LYS A 301 7.40 -12.76 -4.60
CA LYS A 301 8.71 -12.64 -5.25
C LYS A 301 9.80 -13.45 -4.53
N ARG A 302 9.78 -13.49 -3.19
CA ARG A 302 10.72 -14.30 -2.39
C ARG A 302 10.58 -15.79 -2.67
N TRP A 303 9.38 -16.28 -2.93
CA TRP A 303 9.13 -17.69 -3.25
C TRP A 303 9.28 -18.01 -4.75
N ASN A 304 9.50 -17.01 -5.61
CA ASN A 304 9.62 -17.20 -7.06
C ASN A 304 10.71 -18.21 -7.43
N TRP A 305 11.91 -18.07 -6.86
CA TRP A 305 13.01 -19.00 -7.14
C TRP A 305 12.66 -20.43 -6.74
N LEU A 306 11.99 -20.63 -5.59
CA LEU A 306 11.51 -21.94 -5.17
C LEU A 306 10.49 -22.51 -6.16
N PHE A 307 9.52 -21.71 -6.61
CA PHE A 307 8.55 -22.17 -7.60
C PHE A 307 9.19 -22.52 -8.96
N VAL A 308 10.21 -21.76 -9.38
CA VAL A 308 10.96 -22.03 -10.62
C VAL A 308 11.81 -23.29 -10.49
N SER A 309 12.54 -23.46 -9.39
CA SER A 309 13.39 -24.63 -9.13
C SER A 309 12.58 -25.90 -8.96
N LEU A 310 11.50 -25.86 -8.16
CA LEU A 310 10.61 -26.99 -7.95
C LEU A 310 9.97 -27.44 -9.26
N ARG A 311 9.56 -26.48 -10.10
CA ARG A 311 9.07 -26.77 -11.46
C ARG A 311 10.13 -27.43 -12.33
N PHE A 312 11.37 -26.93 -12.30
CA PHE A 312 12.46 -27.49 -13.10
C PHE A 312 12.73 -28.94 -12.68
N ILE A 313 12.89 -29.19 -11.39
CA ILE A 313 13.14 -30.52 -10.83
C ILE A 313 12.01 -31.48 -11.22
N LEU A 314 10.75 -31.10 -11.00
CA LEU A 314 9.60 -31.97 -11.31
C LEU A 314 9.50 -32.29 -12.81
N ILE A 315 9.76 -31.32 -13.69
CA ILE A 315 9.69 -31.54 -15.13
C ILE A 315 10.83 -32.42 -15.64
N TRP A 316 12.05 -32.18 -15.18
CA TRP A 316 13.21 -32.94 -15.66
C TRP A 316 13.25 -34.36 -15.08
N THR A 317 12.86 -34.53 -13.82
CA THR A 317 12.75 -35.88 -13.23
C THR A 317 11.67 -36.71 -13.91
N SER A 318 10.51 -36.12 -14.21
CA SER A 318 9.46 -36.84 -14.94
C SER A 318 9.87 -37.13 -16.39
N LEU A 319 10.42 -36.15 -17.12
CA LEU A 319 10.78 -36.31 -18.53
C LEU A 319 11.97 -37.24 -18.74
N LEU A 320 13.08 -37.06 -18.03
CA LEU A 320 14.26 -37.90 -18.20
C LEU A 320 14.00 -39.33 -17.75
N GLY A 321 13.32 -39.49 -16.60
CA GLY A 321 12.97 -40.80 -16.07
C GLY A 321 12.09 -41.56 -17.06
N GLY A 322 10.99 -40.95 -17.51
CA GLY A 322 10.06 -41.68 -18.35
C GLY A 322 10.37 -41.73 -19.84
N ILE A 323 11.11 -40.77 -20.40
CA ILE A 323 11.63 -40.89 -21.78
C ILE A 323 12.71 -42.00 -21.82
N GLY A 324 13.61 -42.03 -20.84
CA GLY A 324 14.63 -43.06 -20.75
C GLY A 324 14.03 -44.47 -20.66
N LEU A 325 13.04 -44.64 -19.77
CA LEU A 325 12.29 -45.89 -19.65
C LEU A 325 11.54 -46.23 -20.96
N LEU A 326 10.92 -45.25 -21.61
CA LEU A 326 10.24 -45.46 -22.88
C LEU A 326 11.17 -45.97 -23.98
N VAL A 327 12.33 -45.33 -24.16
CA VAL A 327 13.32 -45.72 -25.16
C VAL A 327 13.80 -47.15 -24.90
N LEU A 328 14.06 -47.51 -23.64
CA LEU A 328 14.47 -48.86 -23.27
C LEU A 328 13.38 -49.90 -23.54
N THR A 329 12.12 -49.60 -23.21
CA THR A 329 10.99 -50.50 -23.52
C THR A 329 10.78 -50.66 -25.03
N ILE A 330 10.87 -49.59 -25.82
CA ILE A 330 10.74 -49.65 -27.28
C ILE A 330 11.87 -50.46 -27.90
N TYR A 331 13.10 -50.24 -27.43
CA TYR A 331 14.26 -51.02 -27.87
C TYR A 331 14.06 -52.52 -27.64
N GLN A 332 13.58 -52.91 -26.45
CA GLN A 332 13.32 -54.31 -26.14
C GLN A 332 12.21 -54.91 -27.03
N ILE A 333 11.12 -54.18 -27.27
CA ILE A 333 10.03 -54.63 -28.15
C ILE A 333 10.53 -54.82 -29.59
N ILE A 334 11.34 -53.89 -30.11
CA ILE A 334 11.90 -54.00 -31.47
C ILE A 334 12.82 -55.21 -31.57
N LYS A 335 13.69 -55.41 -30.56
CA LYS A 335 14.59 -56.56 -30.50
C LYS A 335 13.81 -57.88 -30.54
N ASP A 336 12.76 -57.99 -29.73
CA ASP A 336 11.93 -59.20 -29.65
C ASP A 336 11.04 -59.41 -30.88
N PHE A 337 10.76 -58.35 -31.67
CA PHE A 337 10.04 -58.45 -32.94
C PHE A 337 10.92 -58.89 -34.11
N LEU A 338 12.23 -58.61 -34.03
CA LEU A 338 13.22 -58.96 -35.05
C LEU A 338 13.90 -60.33 -34.81
N SER A 339 13.76 -60.87 -33.59
CA SER A 339 14.15 -62.24 -33.23
C SER A 339 13.04 -63.23 -33.55
#